data_AF-A0A967RLU7-F1
#
_entry.id   AF-A0A967RLU7-F1
#
_cell.length_a   1.000
_cell.length_b   1.000
_cell.length_c   1.000
_cell.angle_alpha   90.00
_cell.angle_beta   90.00
_cell.angle_gamma   90.00
#
_symmetry.space_group_name_H-M   'P 1'
#
loop_
_entity.id
_entity.type
_entity.pdbx_description
1 polymer ?
#
loop_
_entity_poly.entity_id
_entity_poly.type
_entity_poly.pdbx_seq_one_letter_code
_entity_poly.pdbx_strand_id
1 'polypeptide(L)'
;NMTPPDGFNIFHYNNTEVDEVLRRGMQESNATKKKNDIWRFQEIFMHDPQWANVYNPRIFEVTASYIEGYSPQGCWWYDITHLTINETKFNEVCVSADRRAIGPNTVIYAVSEDVWSLLPIYMDSYTEEQMSTPQFDCLYRWSIKPDKWQYYMHGEEVNHTDWYIAPNLAVADPIIDPLGVNDKKRARVVLRSGVEWSDGTPLTARDVEFTFNSTALNIAAQTTGYGDYILQLKDVEYVNETAVDFILQYEVPLVDLKSCLANDWGGGTIMPFHILGKYMDNPGQMKHDKSNTDFANPSSWLPVTGPYKMSYIDTMNYIEYTNNTNSFYWTEGWGPYNIDTIILKWVPNAEVRLLEIRSNDVDFGEYPTGSVATMEDLADQPNLNVFQYDYPATNAIWFNLDHAVISNRYVRQAIAHCVNYAAHISG
;
A
#
# COMPACT_ATOMS: atom_id res chain seq x y z
N ASN A 1 -17.49 -18.36 11.26
CA ASN A 1 -18.30 -17.85 10.15
C ASN A 1 -17.57 -16.62 9.65
N MET A 2 -17.29 -16.51 8.35
CA MET A 2 -16.56 -15.34 7.83
C MET A 2 -17.46 -14.11 7.69
N THR A 3 -18.77 -14.20 7.93
CA THR A 3 -19.69 -13.06 7.85
C THR A 3 -19.48 -12.01 8.96
N PRO A 4 -19.76 -10.72 8.67
CA PRO A 4 -19.85 -9.64 9.65
C PRO A 4 -20.73 -9.97 10.86
N PRO A 5 -20.47 -9.34 12.02
CA PRO A 5 -19.47 -8.28 12.24
C PRO A 5 -18.04 -8.80 12.45
N ASP A 6 -17.86 -10.08 12.73
CA ASP A 6 -16.58 -10.62 13.22
C ASP A 6 -15.69 -11.24 12.12
N GLY A 7 -16.09 -11.13 10.84
CA GLY A 7 -15.39 -11.78 9.73
C GLY A 7 -15.29 -10.93 8.47
N PHE A 8 -14.36 -11.33 7.59
CA PHE A 8 -13.93 -10.63 6.38
C PHE A 8 -14.97 -10.55 5.24
N ASN A 9 -16.04 -11.35 5.30
CA ASN A 9 -17.02 -11.46 4.21
C ASN A 9 -18.01 -10.28 4.20
N ILE A 10 -17.55 -9.13 3.72
CA ILE A 10 -18.36 -7.91 3.59
C ILE A 10 -19.59 -8.09 2.67
N PHE A 11 -19.64 -9.15 1.87
CA PHE A 11 -20.76 -9.44 0.96
C PHE A 11 -21.94 -10.12 1.66
N HIS A 12 -21.79 -10.55 2.92
CA HIS A 12 -22.78 -11.38 3.62
C HIS A 12 -23.08 -12.70 2.86
N TYR A 13 -22.13 -13.17 2.05
CA TYR A 13 -22.30 -14.37 1.24
C TYR A 13 -22.25 -15.63 2.11
N ASN A 14 -23.32 -16.41 2.18
CA ASN A 14 -23.36 -17.58 3.05
C ASN A 14 -23.19 -18.88 2.24
N ASN A 15 -21.99 -19.45 2.28
CA ASN A 15 -21.71 -20.76 1.71
C ASN A 15 -20.61 -21.48 2.51
N THR A 16 -20.98 -22.53 3.23
CA THR A 16 -20.07 -23.30 4.07
C THR A 16 -18.90 -23.92 3.29
N GLU A 17 -19.13 -24.37 2.05
CA GLU A 17 -18.06 -24.95 1.24
C GLU A 17 -17.03 -23.88 0.85
N VAL A 18 -17.47 -22.68 0.49
CA VAL A 18 -16.59 -21.54 0.22
C VAL A 18 -15.77 -21.17 1.45
N ASP A 19 -16.41 -21.07 2.62
CA ASP A 19 -15.74 -20.85 3.90
C ASP A 19 -14.65 -21.90 4.19
N GLU A 20 -14.93 -23.18 3.90
CA GLU A 20 -14.01 -24.28 4.11
C GLU A 20 -12.81 -24.26 3.15
N VAL A 21 -13.05 -24.10 1.85
CA VAL A 21 -11.98 -24.12 0.84
C VAL A 21 -11.09 -22.89 0.96
N LEU A 22 -11.64 -21.69 1.22
CA LEU A 22 -10.84 -20.49 1.41
C LEU A 22 -10.00 -20.57 2.69
N ARG A 23 -10.59 -21.06 3.80
CA ARG A 23 -9.83 -21.26 5.05
C ARG A 23 -8.72 -22.28 4.89
N ARG A 24 -8.97 -23.38 4.18
CA ARG A 24 -7.94 -24.38 3.88
C ARG A 24 -6.84 -23.80 3.01
N GLY A 25 -7.20 -23.05 1.96
CA GLY A 25 -6.24 -22.39 1.07
C GLY A 25 -5.35 -21.37 1.79
N MET A 26 -5.88 -20.63 2.77
CA MET A 26 -5.10 -19.71 3.62
C MET A 26 -4.11 -20.43 4.54
N GLN A 27 -4.39 -21.67 4.94
CA GLN A 27 -3.54 -22.47 5.84
C GLN A 27 -2.56 -23.37 5.09
N GLU A 28 -2.70 -23.49 3.78
CA GLU A 28 -1.96 -24.45 2.97
C GLU A 28 -0.70 -23.80 2.38
N SER A 29 0.47 -24.29 2.82
CA SER A 29 1.77 -23.84 2.33
C SER A 29 2.18 -24.51 1.02
N ASN A 30 1.55 -25.63 0.63
CA ASN A 30 1.81 -26.27 -0.65
C ASN A 30 1.04 -25.55 -1.78
N ALA A 31 1.77 -24.93 -2.70
CA ALA A 31 1.20 -24.17 -3.81
C ALA A 31 0.20 -24.98 -4.68
N THR A 32 0.44 -26.27 -4.91
CA THR A 32 -0.47 -27.11 -5.70
C THR A 32 -1.80 -27.35 -4.99
N LYS A 33 -1.76 -27.62 -3.68
CA LYS A 33 -2.98 -27.81 -2.89
C LYS A 33 -3.75 -26.50 -2.72
N LYS A 34 -3.06 -25.39 -2.41
CA LYS A 34 -3.66 -24.04 -2.35
C LYS A 34 -4.36 -23.69 -3.66
N LYS A 35 -3.73 -23.99 -4.80
CA LYS A 35 -4.31 -23.83 -6.14
C LYS A 35 -5.61 -24.62 -6.32
N ASN A 36 -5.67 -25.87 -5.87
CA ASN A 36 -6.89 -26.68 -5.99
C ASN A 36 -8.05 -26.08 -5.19
N ASP A 37 -7.79 -25.51 -4.02
CA ASP A 37 -8.81 -24.84 -3.20
C ASP A 37 -9.30 -23.56 -3.86
N ILE A 38 -8.40 -22.75 -4.42
CA ILE A 38 -8.74 -21.55 -5.19
C ILE A 38 -9.59 -21.91 -6.42
N TRP A 39 -9.23 -22.98 -7.14
CA TRP A 39 -10.00 -23.46 -8.29
C TRP A 39 -11.39 -23.95 -7.88
N ARG A 40 -11.52 -24.64 -6.75
CA ARG A 40 -12.83 -25.05 -6.25
C ARG A 40 -13.69 -23.84 -5.88
N PHE A 41 -13.10 -22.82 -5.24
CA PHE A 41 -13.80 -21.56 -4.99
C PHE A 41 -14.26 -20.91 -6.30
N GLN A 42 -13.40 -20.84 -7.32
CA GLN A 42 -13.75 -20.27 -8.63
C GLN A 42 -14.89 -21.05 -9.32
N GLU A 43 -14.93 -22.38 -9.21
CA GLU A 43 -16.03 -23.18 -9.74
C GLU A 43 -17.36 -22.86 -9.05
N ILE A 44 -17.36 -22.73 -7.72
CA ILE A 44 -18.55 -22.32 -6.96
C ILE A 44 -18.96 -20.89 -7.37
N PHE A 45 -18.00 -19.98 -7.44
CA PHE A 45 -18.19 -18.59 -7.87
C PHE A 45 -18.88 -18.49 -9.23
N MET A 46 -18.47 -19.31 -10.21
CA MET A 46 -19.09 -19.33 -11.55
C MET A 46 -20.58 -19.69 -11.52
N HIS A 47 -21.01 -20.50 -10.55
CA HIS A 47 -22.39 -20.93 -10.40
C HIS A 47 -23.18 -20.12 -9.36
N ASP A 48 -22.52 -19.35 -8.53
CA ASP A 48 -23.14 -18.53 -7.50
C ASP A 48 -22.34 -17.23 -7.25
N PRO A 49 -22.29 -16.33 -8.25
CA PRO A 49 -21.38 -15.19 -8.22
C PRO A 49 -21.79 -14.16 -7.18
N GLN A 50 -20.85 -13.72 -6.34
CA GLN A 50 -21.04 -12.59 -5.41
C GLN A 50 -20.72 -11.25 -6.08
N TRP A 51 -20.07 -11.28 -7.24
CA TRP A 51 -19.85 -10.14 -8.13
C TRP A 51 -19.77 -10.63 -9.57
N ALA A 52 -19.91 -9.72 -10.53
CA ALA A 52 -19.63 -10.01 -11.93
C ALA A 52 -18.35 -9.30 -12.34
N ASN A 53 -17.31 -10.06 -12.68
CA ASN A 53 -16.06 -9.49 -13.22
C ASN A 53 -16.37 -8.72 -14.51
N VAL A 54 -15.77 -7.55 -14.69
CA VAL A 54 -15.88 -6.77 -15.93
C VAL A 54 -14.57 -6.90 -16.71
N TYR A 55 -13.45 -6.58 -16.06
CA TYR A 55 -12.12 -6.72 -16.63
C TYR A 55 -11.05 -6.79 -15.54
N ASN A 56 -9.90 -7.35 -15.88
CA ASN A 56 -8.70 -7.21 -15.07
C ASN A 56 -7.84 -6.12 -15.70
N PRO A 57 -7.56 -5.02 -15.00
CA PRO A 57 -6.80 -3.91 -15.54
C PRO A 57 -5.36 -4.32 -15.84
N ARG A 58 -4.89 -3.92 -17.02
CA ARG A 58 -3.47 -3.71 -17.27
C ARG A 58 -3.20 -2.22 -17.11
N ILE A 59 -2.35 -1.88 -16.16
CA ILE A 59 -2.09 -0.48 -15.81
C ILE A 59 -0.87 0.00 -16.60
N PHE A 60 -0.94 1.26 -17.04
CA PHE A 60 0.21 2.01 -17.51
C PHE A 60 0.61 3.01 -16.44
N GLU A 61 1.89 3.04 -16.09
CA GLU A 61 2.48 4.09 -15.28
C GLU A 61 3.49 4.85 -16.13
N VAL A 62 3.54 6.17 -15.95
CA VAL A 62 4.45 7.04 -16.70
C VAL A 62 5.23 7.88 -15.70
N THR A 63 6.56 7.86 -15.84
CA THR A 63 7.46 8.70 -15.05
C THR A 63 8.34 9.53 -15.98
N ALA A 64 8.89 10.63 -15.49
CA ALA A 64 10.00 11.28 -16.17
C ALA A 64 11.20 10.32 -16.23
N SER A 65 11.92 10.30 -17.35
CA SER A 65 12.97 9.30 -17.59
C SER A 65 14.23 9.49 -16.74
N TYR A 66 14.38 10.65 -16.11
CA TYR A 66 15.45 10.97 -15.15
C TYR A 66 15.14 10.53 -13.72
N ILE A 67 13.94 10.01 -13.47
CA ILE A 67 13.63 9.31 -12.22
C ILE A 67 14.22 7.91 -12.32
N GLU A 68 15.09 7.58 -11.37
CA GLU A 68 15.72 6.27 -11.25
C GLU A 68 15.37 5.66 -9.89
N GLY A 69 15.38 4.33 -9.84
CA GLY A 69 15.08 3.59 -8.63
C GLY A 69 13.62 3.63 -8.17
N TYR A 70 12.73 4.04 -9.08
CA TYR A 70 11.31 3.80 -8.94
C TYR A 70 10.96 2.36 -9.31
N SER A 71 10.00 1.78 -8.59
CA SER A 71 9.59 0.40 -8.82
C SER A 71 8.11 0.32 -9.20
N PRO A 72 7.79 0.08 -10.49
CA PRO A 72 6.41 0.16 -11.01
C PRO A 72 5.52 -1.01 -10.56
N GLN A 73 6.11 -2.14 -10.15
CA GLN A 73 5.38 -3.38 -9.85
C GLN A 73 5.25 -3.61 -8.35
N GLY A 74 4.88 -2.54 -7.65
CA GLY A 74 4.30 -2.64 -6.33
C GLY A 74 2.81 -2.35 -6.35
N CYS A 75 2.31 -1.62 -7.39
CA CYS A 75 1.53 -0.39 -7.23
C CYS A 75 2.24 0.61 -6.29
N TRP A 76 2.20 1.92 -6.52
CA TRP A 76 2.71 2.92 -5.53
C TRP A 76 4.22 3.04 -5.33
N TRP A 77 4.54 4.09 -4.58
CA TRP A 77 5.80 4.36 -3.93
C TRP A 77 6.24 3.36 -2.83
N TYR A 78 5.80 2.09 -2.82
CA TYR A 78 6.09 1.15 -1.69
C TYR A 78 7.57 1.09 -1.27
N ASP A 79 8.49 1.28 -2.21
CA ASP A 79 9.92 1.28 -1.94
C ASP A 79 10.61 2.54 -2.46
N ILE A 80 10.70 3.56 -1.62
CA ILE A 80 11.48 4.77 -1.89
C ILE A 80 12.95 4.66 -1.44
N THR A 81 13.39 3.52 -0.91
CA THR A 81 14.75 3.36 -0.33
C THR A 81 15.88 3.47 -1.35
N HIS A 82 15.54 3.59 -2.62
CA HIS A 82 16.49 3.72 -3.71
C HIS A 82 16.11 4.78 -4.75
N LEU A 83 15.03 5.52 -4.52
CA LEU A 83 14.55 6.56 -5.42
C LEU A 83 15.61 7.67 -5.57
N THR A 84 15.88 8.12 -6.77
CA THR A 84 16.84 9.20 -7.05
C THR A 84 16.50 9.94 -8.34
N ILE A 85 17.05 11.14 -8.49
CA ILE A 85 17.02 11.88 -9.75
C ILE A 85 18.42 11.85 -10.38
N ASN A 86 18.48 11.46 -11.66
CA ASN A 86 19.68 11.60 -12.47
C ASN A 86 19.78 13.04 -12.99
N GLU A 87 20.53 13.89 -12.28
CA GLU A 87 20.68 15.31 -12.62
C GLU A 87 21.22 15.54 -14.05
N THR A 88 22.12 14.68 -14.53
CA THR A 88 22.66 14.83 -15.89
C THR A 88 21.55 14.61 -16.91
N LYS A 89 20.79 13.53 -16.75
CA LYS A 89 19.66 13.20 -17.62
C LYS A 89 18.55 14.25 -17.50
N PHE A 90 18.25 14.73 -16.28
CA PHE A 90 17.31 15.82 -16.04
C PHE A 90 17.64 17.04 -16.89
N ASN A 91 18.89 17.50 -16.85
CA ASN A 91 19.36 18.65 -17.61
C ASN A 91 19.34 18.43 -19.14
N GLU A 92 19.46 17.18 -19.59
CA GLU A 92 19.42 16.80 -21.01
C GLU A 92 18.00 16.72 -21.57
N VAL A 93 17.08 16.05 -20.85
CA VAL A 93 15.80 15.62 -21.41
C VAL A 93 14.58 16.32 -20.82
N CYS A 94 14.67 16.97 -19.65
CA CYS A 94 13.54 17.69 -19.08
C CYS A 94 13.14 18.82 -20.02
N VAL A 95 11.91 18.80 -20.56
CA VAL A 95 11.49 19.79 -21.57
C VAL A 95 10.85 21.05 -20.99
N SER A 96 10.22 20.98 -19.82
CA SER A 96 9.60 22.13 -19.13
C SER A 96 10.64 23.12 -18.57
N ALA A 97 10.45 24.41 -18.87
CA ALA A 97 11.28 25.48 -18.34
C ALA A 97 11.00 25.76 -16.86
N ASP A 98 9.73 25.69 -16.46
CA ASP A 98 9.31 25.89 -15.07
C ASP A 98 9.83 24.75 -14.19
N ARG A 99 9.75 23.50 -14.67
CA ARG A 99 10.35 22.34 -14.00
C ARG A 99 11.86 22.48 -13.83
N ARG A 100 12.58 22.93 -14.87
CA ARG A 100 14.03 23.20 -14.79
C ARG A 100 14.37 24.30 -13.79
N ALA A 101 13.51 25.29 -13.62
CA ALA A 101 13.70 26.36 -12.64
C ALA A 101 13.54 25.87 -11.19
N ILE A 102 12.70 24.87 -10.95
CA ILE A 102 12.58 24.18 -9.65
C ILE A 102 13.85 23.37 -9.35
N GLY A 103 14.41 22.71 -10.38
CA GLY A 103 15.67 21.98 -10.28
C GLY A 103 15.53 20.48 -9.95
N PRO A 104 16.63 19.72 -10.05
CA PRO A 104 16.62 18.25 -9.99
C PRO A 104 16.52 17.68 -8.57
N ASN A 105 16.50 18.50 -7.51
CA ASN A 105 16.40 18.03 -6.13
C ASN A 105 14.95 17.95 -5.62
N THR A 106 13.98 18.14 -6.50
CA THR A 106 12.55 18.07 -6.17
C THR A 106 11.91 16.99 -7.02
N VAL A 107 11.08 16.14 -6.42
CA VAL A 107 10.16 15.25 -7.14
C VAL A 107 8.75 15.85 -7.12
N ILE A 108 8.06 15.90 -8.25
CA ILE A 108 6.67 16.33 -8.35
C ILE A 108 5.78 15.17 -8.80
N TYR A 109 4.87 14.75 -7.95
CA TYR A 109 3.93 13.66 -8.22
C TYR A 109 2.51 14.22 -8.32
N ALA A 110 1.88 14.07 -9.49
CA ALA A 110 0.50 14.49 -9.68
C ALA A 110 -0.47 13.43 -9.17
N VAL A 111 -1.33 13.81 -8.22
CA VAL A 111 -2.35 12.94 -7.59
C VAL A 111 -3.76 13.28 -8.07
N SER A 112 -4.69 12.33 -7.91
CA SER A 112 -6.00 12.40 -8.56
C SER A 112 -7.19 12.66 -7.63
N GLU A 113 -7.08 12.31 -6.36
CA GLU A 113 -8.21 12.25 -5.43
C GLU A 113 -8.13 13.33 -4.36
N ASP A 114 -9.28 13.59 -3.73
CA ASP A 114 -9.32 14.40 -2.52
C ASP A 114 -8.73 13.61 -1.35
N VAL A 115 -8.25 14.33 -0.34
CA VAL A 115 -7.67 13.76 0.88
C VAL A 115 -8.63 14.00 2.03
N TRP A 116 -9.00 12.95 2.75
CA TRP A 116 -9.98 13.02 3.85
C TRP A 116 -9.36 12.62 5.19
N SER A 117 -8.22 11.93 5.17
CA SER A 117 -7.48 11.46 6.33
C SER A 117 -6.00 11.81 6.25
N LEU A 118 -5.44 12.28 7.37
CA LEU A 118 -3.98 12.33 7.57
C LEU A 118 -3.42 11.07 8.22
N LEU A 119 -4.27 10.20 8.77
CA LEU A 119 -3.82 8.99 9.44
C LEU A 119 -3.85 7.79 8.48
N PRO A 120 -2.73 7.06 8.32
CA PRO A 120 -2.64 5.87 7.46
C PRO A 120 -3.72 4.81 7.73
N ILE A 121 -4.13 4.67 8.99
CA ILE A 121 -5.14 3.70 9.42
C ILE A 121 -6.55 3.95 8.85
N TYR A 122 -6.83 5.15 8.32
CA TYR A 122 -8.14 5.52 7.76
C TYR A 122 -8.10 5.82 6.27
N MET A 123 -6.96 5.60 5.61
CA MET A 123 -6.80 5.89 4.20
C MET A 123 -7.60 4.90 3.35
N ASP A 124 -8.25 5.42 2.31
CA ASP A 124 -9.12 4.65 1.42
C ASP A 124 -8.97 5.09 -0.06
N SER A 125 -7.98 5.94 -0.34
CA SER A 125 -7.63 6.38 -1.70
C SER A 125 -6.17 6.22 -2.01
N TYR A 126 -5.87 6.19 -3.31
CA TYR A 126 -4.51 6.04 -3.81
C TYR A 126 -3.68 7.29 -3.54
N THR A 127 -4.31 8.45 -3.62
CA THR A 127 -3.70 9.72 -3.23
C THR A 127 -3.29 9.71 -1.76
N GLU A 128 -4.15 9.22 -0.85
CA GLU A 128 -3.82 9.11 0.57
C GLU A 128 -2.67 8.13 0.81
N GLU A 129 -2.66 6.98 0.13
CA GLU A 129 -1.53 6.05 0.19
C GLU A 129 -0.22 6.74 -0.21
N GLN A 130 -0.18 7.47 -1.34
CA GLN A 130 1.03 8.21 -1.77
C GLN A 130 1.46 9.30 -0.77
N MET A 131 0.50 9.87 -0.02
CA MET A 131 0.82 10.78 1.08
C MET A 131 1.48 10.08 2.26
N SER A 132 1.08 8.85 2.56
CA SER A 132 1.61 8.11 3.71
C SER A 132 3.00 7.56 3.47
N THR A 133 3.27 7.03 2.29
CA THR A 133 4.47 6.24 2.00
C THR A 133 5.80 6.96 2.27
N PRO A 134 5.98 8.26 1.97
CA PRO A 134 7.23 8.94 2.29
C PRO A 134 7.38 9.28 3.78
N GLN A 135 6.29 9.17 4.56
CA GLN A 135 6.23 9.60 5.96
C GLN A 135 6.29 8.43 6.93
N PHE A 136 5.54 7.36 6.70
CA PHE A 136 5.34 6.34 7.71
C PHE A 136 5.86 4.98 7.27
N ASP A 137 6.20 4.13 8.25
CA ASP A 137 6.78 2.82 8.01
C ASP A 137 5.94 1.68 8.61
N CYS A 138 5.89 0.57 7.87
CA CYS A 138 5.48 -0.73 8.37
C CYS A 138 6.66 -1.51 8.99
N LEU A 139 6.37 -2.66 9.61
CA LEU A 139 7.42 -3.57 10.10
C LEU A 139 8.24 -4.18 8.97
N TYR A 140 7.60 -4.44 7.84
CA TYR A 140 8.18 -4.98 6.61
C TYR A 140 7.78 -4.10 5.43
N ARG A 141 8.42 -4.30 4.27
CA ARG A 141 8.12 -3.59 3.03
C ARG A 141 8.32 -4.48 1.82
N TRP A 142 7.59 -4.23 0.74
CA TRP A 142 7.90 -4.82 -0.56
C TRP A 142 9.18 -4.20 -1.11
N SER A 143 10.04 -5.02 -1.72
CA SER A 143 11.29 -4.54 -2.29
C SER A 143 11.76 -5.46 -3.41
N ILE A 144 12.67 -4.95 -4.23
CA ILE A 144 13.36 -5.70 -5.27
C ILE A 144 14.62 -6.35 -4.67
N LYS A 145 14.89 -7.60 -5.04
CA LYS A 145 16.13 -8.28 -4.65
C LYS A 145 17.35 -7.45 -5.08
N PRO A 146 18.35 -7.24 -4.20
CA PRO A 146 19.47 -6.35 -4.51
C PRO A 146 20.23 -6.68 -5.81
N ASP A 147 20.35 -7.96 -6.18
CA ASP A 147 21.00 -8.41 -7.42
C ASP A 147 20.16 -8.20 -8.68
N LYS A 148 18.90 -7.78 -8.53
CA LYS A 148 17.96 -7.50 -9.61
C LYS A 148 17.73 -6.02 -9.83
N TRP A 149 18.24 -5.19 -8.93
CA TRP A 149 18.02 -3.76 -8.91
C TRP A 149 18.29 -3.08 -10.26
N GLN A 150 19.40 -3.41 -10.91
CA GLN A 150 19.81 -2.78 -12.17
C GLN A 150 18.82 -2.96 -13.33
N TYR A 151 17.94 -3.97 -13.30
CA TYR A 151 16.94 -4.21 -14.35
C TYR A 151 15.78 -3.20 -14.26
N TYR A 152 15.49 -2.71 -13.06
CA TYR A 152 14.33 -1.85 -12.80
C TYR A 152 14.64 -0.35 -12.89
N MET A 153 15.92 0.02 -13.01
CA MET A 153 16.36 1.42 -13.12
C MET A 153 15.98 2.08 -14.46
N HIS A 154 15.64 1.30 -15.50
CA HIS A 154 15.56 1.78 -16.88
C HIS A 154 14.29 1.36 -17.65
N GLY A 155 13.21 0.98 -16.97
CA GLY A 155 11.95 0.69 -17.67
C GLY A 155 11.88 -0.68 -18.34
N GLU A 156 12.65 -1.67 -17.87
CA GLU A 156 12.52 -3.04 -18.39
C GLU A 156 11.21 -3.70 -17.93
N GLU A 157 10.78 -4.75 -18.67
CA GLU A 157 9.58 -5.53 -18.32
C GLU A 157 9.74 -6.15 -16.93
N VAL A 158 8.71 -6.01 -16.10
CA VAL A 158 8.86 -6.38 -14.70
C VAL A 158 8.59 -7.86 -14.45
N ASN A 159 9.52 -8.49 -13.73
CA ASN A 159 9.42 -9.88 -13.32
C ASN A 159 9.09 -9.99 -11.82
N HIS A 160 7.85 -10.37 -11.51
CA HIS A 160 7.36 -10.57 -10.14
C HIS A 160 8.22 -11.51 -9.28
N THR A 161 9.03 -12.40 -9.88
CA THR A 161 9.92 -13.31 -9.12
C THR A 161 11.17 -12.62 -8.57
N ASP A 162 11.46 -11.39 -9.00
CA ASP A 162 12.58 -10.59 -8.50
C ASP A 162 12.24 -9.81 -7.23
N TRP A 163 10.99 -9.88 -6.79
CA TRP A 163 10.50 -9.20 -5.60
C TRP A 163 10.57 -10.08 -4.36
N TYR A 164 10.67 -9.43 -3.21
CA TYR A 164 10.60 -10.06 -1.90
C TYR A 164 10.08 -9.05 -0.87
N ILE A 165 9.65 -9.58 0.27
CA ILE A 165 9.27 -8.75 1.41
C ILE A 165 10.52 -8.60 2.30
N ALA A 166 11.02 -7.37 2.40
CA ALA A 166 12.20 -7.01 3.16
C ALA A 166 11.83 -6.54 4.58
N PRO A 167 12.69 -6.73 5.59
CA PRO A 167 12.54 -6.05 6.87
C PRO A 167 12.63 -4.53 6.69
N ASN A 168 11.65 -3.80 7.25
CA ASN A 168 11.68 -2.34 7.35
C ASN A 168 12.01 -1.92 8.78
N LEU A 169 11.04 -1.54 9.62
CA LEU A 169 11.29 -1.29 11.06
C LEU A 169 11.78 -2.54 11.81
N ALA A 170 11.48 -3.74 11.31
CA ALA A 170 12.04 -4.99 11.80
C ALA A 170 13.51 -5.17 11.35
N VAL A 171 14.33 -5.84 12.17
CA VAL A 171 15.73 -6.15 11.80
C VAL A 171 15.88 -7.40 10.92
N ALA A 172 14.90 -8.30 10.96
CA ALA A 172 14.93 -9.59 10.29
C ALA A 172 13.52 -10.18 10.12
N ASP A 173 13.44 -11.35 9.50
CA ASP A 173 12.20 -12.14 9.42
C ASP A 173 11.64 -12.48 10.82
N PRO A 174 10.31 -12.61 10.97
CA PRO A 174 9.70 -13.02 12.23
C PRO A 174 10.23 -14.38 12.70
N ILE A 175 10.54 -14.49 13.99
CA ILE A 175 11.00 -15.73 14.61
C ILE A 175 9.78 -16.55 15.04
N ILE A 176 9.46 -17.61 14.30
CA ILE A 176 8.39 -18.56 14.63
C ILE A 176 8.82 -19.45 15.81
N ASP A 177 7.91 -19.68 16.75
CA ASP A 177 8.17 -20.39 18.02
C ASP A 177 9.36 -19.77 18.80
N PRO A 178 9.29 -18.47 19.15
CA PRO A 178 10.42 -17.76 19.75
C PRO A 178 10.77 -18.25 21.17
N LEU A 179 9.90 -19.06 21.78
CA LEU A 179 10.11 -19.66 23.10
C LEU A 179 10.64 -21.10 23.03
N GLY A 180 10.68 -21.71 21.84
CA GLY A 180 11.14 -23.10 21.66
C GLY A 180 10.23 -24.13 22.32
N VAL A 181 8.94 -23.83 22.46
CA VAL A 181 7.94 -24.69 23.11
C VAL A 181 7.04 -25.39 22.09
N ASN A 182 7.44 -25.38 20.82
CA ASN A 182 6.69 -25.90 19.68
C ASN A 182 5.34 -25.18 19.48
N ASP A 183 5.29 -23.88 19.79
CA ASP A 183 4.15 -23.01 19.49
C ASP A 183 4.38 -22.22 18.20
N LYS A 184 3.95 -22.80 17.07
CA LYS A 184 4.06 -22.19 15.74
C LYS A 184 3.00 -21.12 15.46
N LYS A 185 2.13 -20.82 16.42
CA LYS A 185 1.18 -19.70 16.35
C LYS A 185 1.69 -18.45 17.06
N ARG A 186 2.98 -18.42 17.39
CA ARG A 186 3.66 -17.28 17.97
C ARG A 186 4.84 -16.89 17.09
N ALA A 187 4.90 -15.62 16.72
CA ALA A 187 5.98 -15.06 15.91
C ALA A 187 6.55 -13.81 16.58
N ARG A 188 7.84 -13.82 16.92
CA ARG A 188 8.53 -12.64 17.47
C ARG A 188 9.03 -11.74 16.36
N VAL A 189 8.69 -10.46 16.43
CA VAL A 189 9.31 -9.41 15.62
C VAL A 189 10.24 -8.59 16.52
N VAL A 190 11.46 -8.37 16.06
CA VAL A 190 12.47 -7.55 16.72
C VAL A 190 12.68 -6.27 15.91
N LEU A 191 12.61 -5.14 16.59
CA LEU A 191 12.71 -3.80 16.00
C LEU A 191 14.15 -3.34 15.89
N ARG A 192 14.43 -2.46 14.92
CA ARG A 192 15.70 -1.74 14.83
C ARG A 192 15.93 -0.91 16.09
N SER A 193 17.17 -0.90 16.56
CA SER A 193 17.57 -0.07 17.69
C SER A 193 17.81 1.37 17.24
N GLY A 194 17.42 2.34 18.05
CA GLY A 194 17.72 3.76 17.82
C GLY A 194 16.86 4.41 16.75
N VAL A 195 15.72 3.80 16.39
CA VAL A 195 14.71 4.47 15.57
C VAL A 195 14.03 5.56 16.41
N GLU A 196 13.92 6.75 15.83
CA GLU A 196 13.25 7.88 16.44
C GLU A 196 12.12 8.37 15.52
N TRP A 197 11.05 8.81 16.16
CA TRP A 197 10.04 9.66 15.54
C TRP A 197 10.64 11.01 15.17
N SER A 198 10.04 11.73 14.22
CA SER A 198 10.52 13.05 13.77
C SER A 198 10.49 14.14 14.85
N ASP A 199 9.86 13.89 16.00
CA ASP A 199 9.89 14.75 17.19
C ASP A 199 11.00 14.39 18.19
N GLY A 200 11.80 13.36 17.90
CA GLY A 200 12.89 12.84 18.74
C GLY A 200 12.46 11.80 19.78
N THR A 201 11.18 11.44 19.84
CA THR A 201 10.72 10.35 20.71
C THR A 201 11.22 9.01 20.16
N PRO A 202 11.82 8.13 20.98
CA PRO A 202 12.19 6.80 20.51
C PRO A 202 10.97 5.99 20.07
N LEU A 203 11.06 5.30 18.94
CA LEU A 203 10.09 4.27 18.56
C LEU A 203 10.38 3.00 19.36
N THR A 204 9.32 2.40 19.90
CA THR A 204 9.39 1.23 20.76
C THR A 204 8.37 0.16 20.35
N ALA A 205 8.49 -1.02 20.94
CA ALA A 205 7.51 -2.09 20.81
C ALA A 205 6.11 -1.69 21.33
N ARG A 206 5.97 -0.63 22.13
CA ARG A 206 4.66 -0.10 22.53
C ARG A 206 3.93 0.53 21.37
N ASP A 207 4.62 1.19 20.45
CA ASP A 207 4.02 1.76 19.24
C ASP A 207 3.42 0.63 18.38
N VAL A 208 4.14 -0.48 18.27
CA VAL A 208 3.68 -1.67 17.53
C VAL A 208 2.49 -2.34 18.21
N GLU A 209 2.59 -2.63 19.51
CA GLU A 209 1.49 -3.21 20.29
C GLU A 209 0.23 -2.33 20.22
N PHE A 210 0.39 -1.01 20.41
CA PHE A 210 -0.70 -0.04 20.29
C PHE A 210 -1.35 -0.08 18.91
N THR A 211 -0.53 0.02 17.85
CA THR A 211 -1.02 0.03 16.46
C THR A 211 -1.87 -1.21 16.21
N PHE A 212 -1.33 -2.41 16.41
CA PHE A 212 -2.08 -3.60 16.08
C PHE A 212 -3.28 -3.84 17.02
N ASN A 213 -3.12 -3.73 18.34
CA ASN A 213 -4.20 -4.09 19.26
C ASN A 213 -5.29 -3.02 19.38
N SER A 214 -4.95 -1.74 19.21
CA SER A 214 -5.89 -0.63 19.36
C SER A 214 -6.45 -0.13 18.03
N THR A 215 -5.79 -0.43 16.90
CA THR A 215 -6.28 -0.08 15.56
C THR A 215 -6.54 -1.34 14.73
N ALA A 216 -5.50 -1.99 14.19
CA ALA A 216 -5.62 -3.02 13.16
C ALA A 216 -6.52 -4.22 13.54
N LEU A 217 -6.52 -4.62 14.81
CA LEU A 217 -7.26 -5.76 15.36
C LEU A 217 -8.50 -5.36 16.16
N ASN A 218 -8.81 -4.06 16.24
CA ASN A 218 -9.95 -3.57 17.00
C ASN A 218 -10.99 -2.93 16.08
N ILE A 219 -12.12 -3.63 15.90
CA ILE A 219 -13.21 -3.15 15.03
C ILE A 219 -13.74 -1.77 15.44
N ALA A 220 -13.65 -1.41 16.73
CA ALA A 220 -14.11 -0.10 17.21
C ALA A 220 -13.24 1.05 16.67
N ALA A 221 -12.01 0.78 16.24
CA ALA A 221 -11.14 1.76 15.61
C ALA A 221 -11.64 2.20 14.23
N GLN A 222 -12.42 1.36 13.53
CA GLN A 222 -12.92 1.60 12.17
C GLN A 222 -11.81 1.86 11.13
N THR A 223 -10.71 1.12 11.27
CA THR A 223 -9.57 1.13 10.34
C THR A 223 -9.96 0.46 9.02
N THR A 224 -9.51 0.98 7.88
CA THR A 224 -9.93 0.49 6.55
C THR A 224 -9.40 -0.91 6.24
N GLY A 225 -8.21 -1.25 6.74
CA GLY A 225 -7.56 -2.56 6.55
C GLY A 225 -7.92 -3.65 7.57
N TYR A 226 -8.90 -3.45 8.47
CA TYR A 226 -9.20 -4.36 9.60
C TYR A 226 -9.24 -5.84 9.19
N GLY A 227 -9.94 -6.10 8.09
CA GLY A 227 -10.15 -7.44 7.56
C GLY A 227 -8.87 -8.20 7.22
N ASP A 228 -7.85 -7.51 6.71
CA ASP A 228 -6.60 -8.13 6.26
C ASP A 228 -5.76 -8.65 7.43
N TYR A 229 -5.87 -8.01 8.60
CA TYR A 229 -5.12 -8.37 9.79
C TYR A 229 -5.79 -9.48 10.59
N ILE A 230 -7.11 -9.37 10.87
CA ILE A 230 -7.81 -10.31 11.76
C ILE A 230 -7.89 -11.76 11.24
N LEU A 231 -7.67 -11.94 9.93
CA LEU A 231 -7.62 -13.26 9.31
C LEU A 231 -6.39 -14.06 9.75
N GLN A 232 -5.27 -13.38 10.01
CA GLN A 232 -3.97 -14.00 10.29
C GLN A 232 -3.54 -13.77 11.74
N LEU A 233 -3.85 -12.59 12.27
CA LEU A 233 -3.42 -12.11 13.58
C LEU A 233 -4.58 -12.16 14.57
N LYS A 234 -4.25 -12.49 15.81
CA LYS A 234 -5.18 -12.55 16.93
C LYS A 234 -4.89 -11.47 17.98
N ASP A 235 -3.61 -11.26 18.27
CA ASP A 235 -3.16 -10.36 19.34
C ASP A 235 -1.67 -10.02 19.13
N VAL A 236 -1.20 -8.98 19.80
CA VAL A 236 0.21 -8.60 19.88
C VAL A 236 0.60 -8.44 21.34
N GLU A 237 1.52 -9.27 21.81
CA GLU A 237 2.02 -9.22 23.18
C GLU A 237 3.36 -8.46 23.22
N TYR A 238 3.44 -7.39 24.02
CA TYR A 238 4.72 -6.75 24.30
C TYR A 238 5.68 -7.70 25.04
N VAL A 239 6.91 -7.79 24.55
CA VAL A 239 7.98 -8.58 25.18
C VAL A 239 8.94 -7.66 25.94
N ASN A 240 9.45 -6.64 25.26
CA ASN A 240 10.33 -5.60 25.78
C ASN A 240 10.34 -4.41 24.81
N GLU A 241 11.10 -3.35 25.12
CA GLU A 241 11.16 -2.11 24.33
C GLU A 241 11.45 -2.29 22.84
N THR A 242 12.07 -3.39 22.42
CA THR A 242 12.46 -3.63 21.02
C THR A 242 11.83 -4.90 20.43
N ALA A 243 10.87 -5.53 21.11
CA ALA A 243 10.26 -6.76 20.62
C ALA A 243 8.79 -6.93 21.02
N VAL A 244 8.02 -7.45 20.07
CA VAL A 244 6.65 -7.95 20.28
C VAL A 244 6.52 -9.39 19.80
N ASP A 245 5.61 -10.13 20.40
CA ASP A 245 5.16 -11.43 19.92
C ASP A 245 3.77 -11.27 19.28
N PHE A 246 3.67 -11.52 17.98
CA PHE A 246 2.39 -11.67 17.30
C PHE A 246 1.80 -13.05 17.62
N ILE A 247 0.55 -13.06 18.06
CA ILE A 247 -0.26 -14.27 18.27
C ILE A 247 -1.10 -14.49 17.03
N LEU A 248 -0.96 -15.65 16.42
CA LEU A 248 -1.51 -15.98 15.11
C LEU A 248 -2.78 -16.84 15.25
N GLN A 249 -3.71 -16.68 14.31
CA GLN A 249 -4.94 -17.50 14.26
C GLN A 249 -4.62 -18.98 14.01
N TYR A 250 -3.61 -19.23 13.17
CA TYR A 250 -3.12 -20.55 12.76
C TYR A 250 -1.61 -20.51 12.52
N GLU A 251 -1.01 -21.61 12.05
CA GLU A 251 0.38 -21.63 11.60
C GLU A 251 0.49 -20.86 10.27
N VAL A 252 0.45 -19.52 10.35
CA VAL A 252 0.48 -18.63 9.18
C VAL A 252 1.79 -18.84 8.43
N PRO A 253 1.76 -19.14 7.12
CA PRO A 253 2.98 -19.23 6.33
C PRO A 253 3.81 -17.95 6.46
N LEU A 254 5.13 -18.09 6.62
CA LEU A 254 6.01 -16.94 6.88
C LEU A 254 5.88 -15.82 5.84
N VAL A 255 5.71 -16.18 4.56
CA VAL A 255 5.51 -15.22 3.48
C VAL A 255 4.19 -14.43 3.62
N ASP A 256 3.11 -15.11 4.03
CA ASP A 256 1.79 -14.50 4.22
C ASP A 256 1.82 -13.57 5.46
N LEU A 257 2.50 -13.98 6.53
CA LEU A 257 2.70 -13.14 7.72
C LEU A 257 3.51 -11.88 7.37
N LYS A 258 4.62 -12.03 6.65
CA LYS A 258 5.42 -10.88 6.20
C LYS A 258 4.61 -9.96 5.31
N SER A 259 3.75 -10.51 4.44
CA SER A 259 2.87 -9.71 3.58
C SER A 259 1.85 -8.93 4.40
N CYS A 260 1.26 -9.56 5.42
CA CYS A 260 0.34 -8.91 6.35
C CYS A 260 1.02 -7.75 7.09
N LEU A 261 2.26 -7.95 7.55
CA LEU A 261 3.03 -6.94 8.29
C LEU A 261 3.76 -5.91 7.40
N ALA A 262 3.63 -6.02 6.08
CA ALA A 262 4.07 -5.04 5.09
C ALA A 262 2.93 -4.21 4.50
N ASN A 263 1.69 -4.48 4.94
CA ASN A 263 0.50 -3.79 4.44
C ASN A 263 0.42 -2.38 5.06
N ASP A 264 0.74 -1.36 4.28
CA ASP A 264 0.61 0.05 4.66
C ASP A 264 -0.79 0.62 4.39
N TRP A 265 -1.65 -0.14 3.71
CA TRP A 265 -3.04 0.23 3.47
C TRP A 265 -3.88 0.04 4.74
N GLY A 266 -4.21 1.15 5.39
CA GLY A 266 -5.33 1.17 6.32
C GLY A 266 -5.14 0.42 7.63
N GLY A 267 -3.91 0.11 8.07
CA GLY A 267 -3.72 -0.49 9.40
C GLY A 267 -2.33 -0.97 9.85
N GLY A 268 -1.39 -1.29 8.96
CA GLY A 268 -0.12 -1.94 9.34
C GLY A 268 1.03 -0.96 9.58
N THR A 269 0.85 0.29 9.16
CA THR A 269 1.74 1.41 9.42
C THR A 269 1.80 1.72 10.92
N ILE A 270 3.02 1.77 11.48
CA ILE A 270 3.21 1.98 12.91
C ILE A 270 2.82 3.42 13.29
N MET A 271 2.02 3.54 14.35
CA MET A 271 1.45 4.80 14.82
C MET A 271 2.07 5.23 16.17
N PRO A 272 2.25 6.55 16.40
CA PRO A 272 2.93 7.06 17.60
C PRO A 272 2.07 6.89 18.87
N PHE A 273 2.42 5.90 19.69
CA PHE A 273 1.72 5.60 20.92
C PHE A 273 1.74 6.77 21.90
N HIS A 274 2.83 7.55 21.94
CA HIS A 274 2.95 8.69 22.86
C HIS A 274 1.96 9.81 22.57
N ILE A 275 1.39 9.88 21.35
CA ILE A 275 0.36 10.87 20.98
C ILE A 275 -1.03 10.23 20.97
N LEU A 276 -1.17 9.07 20.33
CA LEU A 276 -2.45 8.44 20.05
C LEU A 276 -2.88 7.42 21.13
N GLY A 277 -1.99 7.04 22.04
CA GLY A 277 -2.26 6.10 23.13
C GLY A 277 -3.40 6.51 24.07
N LYS A 278 -3.73 7.82 24.11
CA LYS A 278 -4.93 8.33 24.80
C LYS A 278 -6.26 7.75 24.28
N TYR A 279 -6.26 7.10 23.12
CA TYR A 279 -7.42 6.47 22.50
C TYR A 279 -7.56 4.97 22.72
N MET A 280 -6.65 4.31 23.46
CA MET A 280 -6.72 2.86 23.68
C MET A 280 -8.07 2.39 24.23
N ASP A 281 -8.67 3.14 25.15
CA ASP A 281 -9.97 2.81 25.75
C ASP A 281 -11.17 3.19 24.87
N ASN A 282 -10.95 3.98 23.81
CA ASN A 282 -12.02 4.44 22.91
C ASN A 282 -11.48 4.73 21.49
N PRO A 283 -11.00 3.70 20.77
CA PRO A 283 -10.24 3.88 19.53
C PRO A 283 -11.05 4.52 18.41
N GLY A 284 -12.39 4.39 18.42
CA GLY A 284 -13.26 5.04 17.45
C GLY A 284 -13.24 6.58 17.49
N GLN A 285 -12.71 7.19 18.56
CA GLN A 285 -12.53 8.64 18.63
C GLN A 285 -11.28 9.13 17.89
N MET A 286 -10.34 8.24 17.57
CA MET A 286 -9.09 8.62 16.90
C MET A 286 -9.34 9.20 15.50
N LYS A 287 -10.38 8.73 14.79
CA LYS A 287 -10.82 9.28 13.50
C LYS A 287 -11.22 10.76 13.56
N HIS A 288 -11.53 11.27 14.75
CA HIS A 288 -11.91 12.66 14.99
C HIS A 288 -10.80 13.49 15.66
N ASP A 289 -9.61 12.93 15.89
CA ASP A 289 -8.48 13.71 16.40
C ASP A 289 -8.04 14.76 15.36
N LYS A 290 -7.55 15.89 15.84
CA LYS A 290 -7.00 16.95 14.97
C LYS A 290 -5.83 16.46 14.15
N SER A 291 -5.06 15.50 14.65
CA SER A 291 -3.98 14.87 13.90
C SER A 291 -4.47 14.08 12.69
N ASN A 292 -5.77 13.80 12.61
CA ASN A 292 -6.41 13.24 11.43
C ASN A 292 -7.08 14.30 10.55
N THR A 293 -7.76 15.28 11.17
CA THR A 293 -8.71 16.15 10.44
C THR A 293 -8.24 17.58 10.23
N ASP A 294 -7.22 18.05 10.94
CA ASP A 294 -6.74 19.44 10.90
C ASP A 294 -5.54 19.58 9.96
N PHE A 295 -5.83 19.52 8.65
CA PHE A 295 -4.85 19.62 7.57
C PHE A 295 -4.02 20.90 7.63
N ALA A 296 -4.66 22.05 7.88
CA ALA A 296 -4.04 23.36 7.72
C ALA A 296 -3.09 23.75 8.86
N ASN A 297 -3.03 22.97 9.95
CA ASN A 297 -2.28 23.32 11.15
C ASN A 297 -1.09 22.38 11.37
N PRO A 298 0.14 22.84 11.14
CA PRO A 298 1.36 22.04 11.35
C PRO A 298 1.51 21.45 12.75
N SER A 299 0.95 22.09 13.78
CA SER A 299 1.03 21.56 15.15
C SER A 299 0.12 20.35 15.42
N SER A 300 -0.78 20.05 14.48
CA SER A 300 -1.66 18.88 14.54
C SER A 300 -1.03 17.65 13.88
N TRP A 301 -0.07 17.81 12.95
CA TRP A 301 0.50 16.69 12.20
C TRP A 301 1.29 15.75 13.12
N LEU A 302 1.14 14.45 12.89
CA LEU A 302 1.86 13.46 13.69
C LEU A 302 3.35 13.47 13.40
N PRO A 303 4.19 13.10 14.39
CA PRO A 303 5.55 12.76 14.09
C PRO A 303 5.61 11.45 13.27
N VAL A 304 6.67 11.31 12.47
CA VAL A 304 6.79 10.29 11.43
C VAL A 304 8.17 9.61 11.48
N THR A 305 8.31 8.40 10.95
CA THR A 305 9.58 7.61 10.98
C THR A 305 10.30 7.56 9.64
N GLY A 306 9.55 7.73 8.56
CA GLY A 306 10.01 7.67 7.19
C GLY A 306 10.95 8.81 6.84
N PRO A 307 11.58 8.77 5.66
CA PRO A 307 12.63 9.69 5.27
C PRO A 307 12.14 11.13 5.04
N TYR A 308 10.83 11.35 4.94
CA TYR A 308 10.25 12.68 4.77
C TYR A 308 9.16 12.96 5.79
N LYS A 309 8.88 14.24 5.96
CA LYS A 309 7.76 14.75 6.74
C LYS A 309 7.10 15.92 6.02
N MET A 310 5.81 16.09 6.21
CA MET A 310 5.09 17.24 5.66
C MET A 310 5.70 18.56 6.18
N SER A 311 6.05 19.46 5.26
CA SER A 311 6.55 20.81 5.55
C SER A 311 5.46 21.86 5.33
N TYR A 312 4.58 21.63 4.36
CA TYR A 312 3.54 22.57 3.97
C TYR A 312 2.38 21.85 3.28
N ILE A 313 1.17 22.39 3.42
CA ILE A 313 0.01 21.96 2.65
C ILE A 313 -0.81 23.18 2.23
N ASP A 314 -1.05 23.27 0.94
CA ASP A 314 -2.15 24.02 0.37
C ASP A 314 -3.26 23.02 0.04
N THR A 315 -4.32 23.02 0.84
CA THR A 315 -5.41 22.03 0.79
C THR A 315 -6.15 22.00 -0.56
N MET A 316 -5.89 22.94 -1.47
CA MET A 316 -6.48 22.96 -2.80
C MET A 316 -5.50 22.62 -3.92
N ASN A 317 -4.19 22.59 -3.65
CA ASN A 317 -3.17 22.59 -4.71
C ASN A 317 -2.06 21.54 -4.53
N TYR A 318 -1.36 21.54 -3.39
CA TYR A 318 -0.21 20.65 -3.19
C TYR A 318 0.21 20.46 -1.71
N ILE A 319 0.90 19.35 -1.45
CA ILE A 319 1.61 19.05 -0.20
C ILE A 319 3.09 19.09 -0.54
N GLU A 320 3.84 19.78 0.29
CA GLU A 320 5.28 19.73 0.28
C GLU A 320 5.78 18.85 1.43
N TYR A 321 6.76 18.01 1.11
CA TYR A 321 7.51 17.23 2.07
C TYR A 321 8.97 17.64 2.03
N THR A 322 9.60 17.63 3.20
CA THR A 322 11.04 17.84 3.36
C THR A 322 11.67 16.67 4.11
N ASN A 323 12.99 16.54 4.00
CA ASN A 323 13.74 15.49 4.69
C ASN A 323 13.48 15.45 6.20
N ASN A 324 13.19 14.25 6.70
CA ASN A 324 13.14 13.93 8.11
C ASN A 324 14.51 13.44 8.57
N THR A 325 15.35 14.35 9.05
CA THR A 325 16.74 14.04 9.46
C THR A 325 16.86 13.02 10.60
N ASN A 326 15.78 12.75 11.34
CA ASN A 326 15.77 11.75 12.40
C ASN A 326 15.52 10.32 11.87
N SER A 327 15.15 10.18 10.59
CA SER A 327 14.83 8.87 10.03
C SER A 327 16.04 7.94 10.06
N PHE A 328 15.78 6.68 10.42
CA PHE A 328 16.78 5.61 10.40
C PHE A 328 17.26 5.28 8.98
N TYR A 329 16.54 5.73 7.94
CA TYR A 329 16.92 5.59 6.54
C TYR A 329 18.35 6.09 6.30
N TRP A 330 18.73 7.22 6.91
CA TRP A 330 20.06 7.80 6.75
C TRP A 330 21.16 6.95 7.39
N THR A 331 20.86 6.30 8.53
CA THR A 331 21.81 5.39 9.19
C THR A 331 21.95 4.06 8.45
N GLU A 332 20.89 3.60 7.79
CA GLU A 332 20.92 2.42 6.92
C GLU A 332 21.55 2.71 5.55
N GLY A 333 21.79 3.97 5.24
CA GLY A 333 22.28 4.41 3.95
C GLY A 333 21.26 4.16 2.84
N TRP A 334 19.97 4.31 3.16
CA TRP A 334 18.86 4.23 2.22
C TRP A 334 18.52 5.62 1.66
N GLY A 335 18.02 5.63 0.42
CA GLY A 335 17.43 6.80 -0.23
C GLY A 335 16.00 7.08 0.28
N PRO A 336 15.30 8.09 -0.24
CA PRO A 336 15.60 8.78 -1.50
C PRO A 336 16.92 9.54 -1.51
N TYR A 337 17.69 9.41 -2.59
CA TYR A 337 18.99 10.06 -2.75
C TYR A 337 18.86 11.33 -3.59
N ASN A 338 19.55 12.39 -3.15
CA ASN A 338 19.62 13.69 -3.85
C ASN A 338 18.25 14.32 -4.15
N ILE A 339 17.22 13.93 -3.40
CA ILE A 339 15.90 14.54 -3.40
C ILE A 339 15.78 15.24 -2.03
N ASP A 340 15.51 16.54 -2.05
CA ASP A 340 15.34 17.37 -0.88
C ASP A 340 13.86 17.62 -0.58
N THR A 341 13.05 17.64 -1.65
CA THR A 341 11.64 17.99 -1.60
C THR A 341 10.80 17.02 -2.43
N ILE A 342 9.67 16.60 -1.89
CA ILE A 342 8.61 15.93 -2.66
C ILE A 342 7.38 16.85 -2.66
N ILE A 343 6.79 17.03 -3.83
CA ILE A 343 5.55 17.76 -4.02
C ILE A 343 4.49 16.78 -4.50
N LEU A 344 3.45 16.54 -3.70
CA LEU A 344 2.23 15.88 -4.17
C LEU A 344 1.26 16.95 -4.65
N LYS A 345 0.97 17.00 -5.95
CA LYS A 345 0.21 18.06 -6.62
C LYS A 345 -1.17 17.56 -7.06
N TRP A 346 -2.24 18.26 -6.73
CA TRP A 346 -3.60 17.89 -7.12
C TRP A 346 -3.82 18.21 -8.59
N VAL A 347 -4.07 17.17 -9.38
CA VAL A 347 -4.43 17.32 -10.78
C VAL A 347 -5.54 16.32 -11.08
N PRO A 348 -6.80 16.57 -10.67
CA PRO A 348 -7.86 15.54 -10.68
C PRO A 348 -8.21 14.98 -12.07
N ASN A 349 -8.01 15.78 -13.13
CA ASN A 349 -8.29 15.35 -14.49
C ASN A 349 -7.13 14.52 -15.06
N ALA A 350 -7.40 13.26 -15.42
CA ALA A 350 -6.39 12.31 -15.90
C ALA A 350 -5.76 12.70 -17.25
N GLU A 351 -6.49 13.35 -18.16
CA GLU A 351 -5.93 13.85 -19.42
C GLU A 351 -4.96 15.00 -19.17
N VAL A 352 -5.27 15.89 -18.22
CA VAL A 352 -4.36 16.97 -17.80
C VAL A 352 -3.11 16.39 -17.15
N ARG A 353 -3.22 15.37 -16.27
CA ARG A 353 -2.05 14.67 -15.71
C ARG A 353 -1.16 14.09 -16.81
N LEU A 354 -1.77 13.44 -17.82
CA LEU A 354 -1.02 12.89 -18.95
C LEU A 354 -0.32 13.96 -19.79
N LEU A 355 -0.90 15.16 -19.90
CA LEU A 355 -0.25 16.30 -20.55
C LEU A 355 0.92 16.83 -19.72
N GLU A 356 0.75 17.01 -18.42
CA GLU A 356 1.79 17.52 -17.52
C GLU A 356 2.98 16.56 -17.40
N ILE A 357 2.75 15.25 -17.36
CA ILE A 357 3.85 14.27 -17.37
C ILE A 357 4.62 14.34 -18.70
N ARG A 358 3.91 14.47 -19.82
CA ARG A 358 4.51 14.56 -21.17
C ARG A 358 5.40 15.79 -21.32
N SER A 359 5.01 16.93 -20.75
CA SER A 359 5.81 18.17 -20.74
C SER A 359 6.89 18.19 -19.65
N ASN A 360 6.97 17.16 -18.80
CA ASN A 360 7.75 17.17 -17.55
C ASN A 360 7.39 18.35 -16.63
N ASP A 361 6.14 18.84 -16.64
CA ASP A 361 5.67 19.74 -15.58
C ASP A 361 5.48 18.99 -14.26
N VAL A 362 5.31 17.67 -14.34
CA VAL A 362 5.40 16.72 -13.22
C VAL A 362 6.30 15.55 -13.57
N ASP A 363 6.79 14.83 -12.55
CA ASP A 363 7.70 13.69 -12.69
C ASP A 363 6.97 12.35 -12.64
N PHE A 364 5.79 12.32 -12.03
CA PHE A 364 4.87 11.19 -11.95
C PHE A 364 3.44 11.64 -12.16
N GLY A 365 2.61 10.78 -12.74
CA GLY A 365 1.15 10.95 -12.75
C GLY A 365 0.46 9.71 -12.17
N GLU A 366 -0.42 9.91 -11.20
CA GLU A 366 -1.35 8.90 -10.69
C GLU A 366 -2.38 8.58 -11.78
N TYR A 367 -2.56 7.31 -12.16
CA TYR A 367 -3.57 6.90 -13.17
C TYR A 367 -3.69 7.82 -14.39
N PRO A 368 -2.61 8.05 -15.16
CA PRO A 368 -2.74 8.76 -16.41
C PRO A 368 -3.60 7.91 -17.35
N THR A 369 -4.60 8.52 -17.99
CA THR A 369 -5.48 7.81 -18.92
C THR A 369 -5.27 8.27 -20.35
N GLY A 370 -5.09 7.33 -21.25
CA GLY A 370 -4.95 7.54 -22.69
C GLY A 370 -5.27 6.25 -23.45
N SER A 371 -5.36 6.34 -24.78
CA SER A 371 -5.48 5.13 -25.61
C SER A 371 -4.19 4.31 -25.56
N VAL A 372 -4.24 3.01 -25.86
CA VAL A 372 -3.04 2.16 -25.96
C VAL A 372 -2.01 2.77 -26.92
N ALA A 373 -2.45 3.25 -28.09
CA ALA A 373 -1.58 3.93 -29.05
C ALA A 373 -0.92 5.19 -28.46
N THR A 374 -1.64 5.93 -27.61
CA THR A 374 -1.07 7.09 -26.90
C THR A 374 0.02 6.68 -25.93
N MET A 375 -0.13 5.55 -25.23
CA MET A 375 0.89 5.05 -24.30
C MET A 375 2.11 4.50 -25.05
N GLU A 376 1.90 3.83 -26.19
CA GLU A 376 2.98 3.39 -27.07
C GLU A 376 3.79 4.58 -27.61
N ASP A 377 3.14 5.66 -28.07
CA ASP A 377 3.81 6.88 -28.52
C ASP A 377 4.65 7.56 -27.42
N LEU A 378 4.24 7.41 -26.15
CA LEU A 378 4.98 7.95 -25.00
C LEU A 378 6.23 7.14 -24.68
N ALA A 379 6.21 5.82 -24.93
CA ALA A 379 7.34 4.94 -24.68
C ALA A 379 8.55 5.27 -25.58
N ASP A 380 8.30 5.87 -26.74
CA ASP A 380 9.34 6.33 -27.67
C ASP A 380 9.95 7.69 -27.28
N GLN A 381 9.40 8.39 -26.28
CA GLN A 381 9.90 9.71 -25.87
C GLN A 381 11.11 9.61 -24.95
N PRO A 382 12.24 10.27 -25.25
CA PRO A 382 13.47 10.14 -24.47
C PRO A 382 13.36 10.71 -23.04
N ASN A 383 12.37 11.57 -22.79
CA ASN A 383 12.12 12.23 -21.51
C ASN A 383 11.16 11.46 -20.59
N LEU A 384 10.66 10.30 -20.99
CA LEU A 384 9.70 9.49 -20.24
C LEU A 384 10.13 8.03 -20.11
N ASN A 385 9.70 7.38 -19.03
CA ASN A 385 9.62 5.93 -18.93
C ASN A 385 8.14 5.55 -18.90
N VAL A 386 7.76 4.52 -19.65
CA VAL A 386 6.40 3.96 -19.64
C VAL A 386 6.49 2.52 -19.17
N PHE A 387 5.79 2.22 -18.09
CA PHE A 387 5.70 0.90 -17.50
C PHE A 387 4.32 0.31 -17.78
N GLN A 388 4.28 -0.99 -18.06
CA GLN A 388 3.04 -1.72 -18.27
C GLN A 388 3.08 -3.02 -17.49
N TYR A 389 2.04 -3.30 -16.71
CA TYR A 389 1.95 -4.53 -15.94
C TYR A 389 0.49 -4.93 -15.69
N ASP A 390 0.28 -6.23 -15.51
CA ASP A 390 -1.02 -6.75 -15.08
C ASP A 390 -1.21 -6.40 -13.61
N TYR A 391 -2.28 -5.67 -13.30
CA TYR A 391 -2.59 -5.29 -11.93
C TYR A 391 -3.41 -6.40 -11.26
N PRO A 392 -3.01 -6.90 -10.07
CA PRO A 392 -3.65 -8.05 -9.43
C PRO A 392 -5.00 -7.71 -8.78
N ALA A 393 -5.83 -6.94 -9.47
CA ALA A 393 -7.20 -6.61 -9.08
C ALA A 393 -8.17 -7.03 -10.19
N THR A 394 -9.46 -7.04 -9.83
CA THR A 394 -10.54 -7.18 -10.79
C THR A 394 -11.49 -6.00 -10.64
N ASN A 395 -11.82 -5.36 -11.75
CA ASN A 395 -12.90 -4.40 -11.78
C ASN A 395 -14.19 -5.17 -11.99
N ALA A 396 -15.11 -5.05 -11.03
CA ALA A 396 -16.30 -5.88 -10.96
C ALA A 396 -17.55 -5.06 -10.62
N ILE A 397 -18.71 -5.61 -11.01
CA ILE A 397 -20.00 -5.21 -10.46
C ILE A 397 -20.21 -6.01 -9.17
N TRP A 398 -20.01 -5.35 -8.03
CA TRP A 398 -20.21 -5.94 -6.71
C TRP A 398 -21.69 -6.03 -6.35
N PHE A 399 -22.17 -7.21 -5.93
CA PHE A 399 -23.58 -7.42 -5.64
C PHE A 399 -23.88 -7.22 -4.14
N ASN A 400 -24.84 -6.34 -3.84
CA ASN A 400 -25.41 -6.25 -2.50
C ASN A 400 -26.34 -7.46 -2.26
N LEU A 401 -25.87 -8.44 -1.49
CA LEU A 401 -26.61 -9.69 -1.25
C LEU A 401 -27.74 -9.54 -0.22
N ASP A 402 -27.84 -8.41 0.48
CA ASP A 402 -28.98 -8.10 1.35
C ASP A 402 -30.19 -7.58 0.56
N HIS A 403 -30.02 -7.20 -0.71
CA HIS A 403 -31.10 -6.71 -1.54
C HIS A 403 -32.00 -7.85 -2.03
N ALA A 404 -33.32 -7.75 -1.80
CA ALA A 404 -34.30 -8.81 -2.05
C ALA A 404 -34.29 -9.42 -3.46
N VAL A 405 -33.93 -8.63 -4.49
CA VAL A 405 -33.83 -9.10 -5.87
C VAL A 405 -32.45 -9.66 -6.19
N ILE A 406 -31.39 -9.04 -5.67
CA ILE A 406 -29.99 -9.37 -5.99
C ILE A 406 -29.52 -10.59 -5.19
N SER A 407 -30.14 -10.86 -4.04
CA SER A 407 -29.92 -12.08 -3.25
C SER A 407 -30.29 -13.36 -3.99
N ASN A 408 -31.11 -13.28 -5.05
CA ASN A 408 -31.39 -14.40 -5.94
C ASN A 408 -30.21 -14.67 -6.88
N ARG A 409 -29.53 -15.81 -6.71
CA ARG A 409 -28.38 -16.22 -7.53
C ARG A 409 -28.67 -16.21 -9.04
N TYR A 410 -29.89 -16.52 -9.47
CA TYR A 410 -30.24 -16.54 -10.90
C TYR A 410 -30.25 -15.13 -11.50
N VAL A 411 -30.59 -14.11 -10.71
CA VAL A 411 -30.49 -12.71 -11.14
C VAL A 411 -29.02 -12.32 -11.28
N ARG A 412 -28.18 -12.68 -10.31
CA ARG A 412 -26.73 -12.42 -10.37
C ARG A 412 -26.05 -13.10 -11.57
N GLN A 413 -26.40 -14.36 -11.82
CA GLN A 413 -25.97 -15.09 -13.01
C GLN A 413 -26.42 -14.38 -14.30
N ALA A 414 -27.68 -13.96 -14.38
CA ALA A 414 -28.18 -13.25 -15.56
C ALA A 414 -27.40 -11.95 -15.81
N ILE A 415 -27.13 -11.16 -14.76
CA ILE A 415 -26.30 -9.94 -14.86
C ILE A 415 -24.88 -10.31 -15.33
N ALA A 416 -24.25 -11.31 -14.72
CA ALA A 416 -22.90 -11.74 -15.09
C ALA A 416 -22.81 -12.23 -16.55
N HIS A 417 -23.86 -12.87 -17.08
CA HIS A 417 -23.93 -13.28 -18.49
C HIS A 417 -24.22 -12.12 -19.45
N CYS A 418 -24.71 -10.99 -18.97
CA CYS A 418 -24.90 -9.78 -19.78
C CYS A 418 -23.62 -8.95 -19.94
N VAL A 419 -22.55 -9.23 -19.17
CA VAL A 419 -21.26 -8.58 -19.33
C VAL A 419 -20.60 -9.06 -20.62
N ASN A 420 -20.24 -8.12 -21.51
CA ASN A 420 -19.55 -8.45 -22.75
C ASN A 420 -18.03 -8.56 -22.52
N TYR A 421 -17.61 -9.69 -21.93
CA TYR A 421 -16.20 -9.95 -21.61
C TYR A 421 -15.26 -9.80 -22.82
N ALA A 422 -15.71 -10.19 -24.02
CA ALA A 422 -14.88 -10.12 -25.23
C ALA A 422 -14.54 -8.68 -25.63
N ALA A 423 -15.49 -7.75 -25.48
CA ALA A 423 -15.26 -6.34 -25.81
C ALA A 423 -14.27 -5.65 -24.85
N HIS A 424 -14.12 -6.15 -23.62
CA HIS A 424 -13.20 -5.60 -22.62
C HIS A 424 -11.77 -6.19 -22.69
N ILE A 425 -11.55 -7.27 -23.45
CA ILE A 425 -10.23 -7.88 -23.64
C ILE A 425 -9.51 -7.29 -24.86
N SER A 426 -10.24 -6.67 -25.79
CA SER A 426 -9.74 -6.24 -27.10
C SER A 426 -9.46 -4.74 -27.25
N GLY A 427 -9.65 -3.94 -26.21
CA GLY A 427 -9.39 -2.49 -26.20
C GLY A 427 -8.58 -2.13 -24.97
#